data_AF-A0A958JIG4-F1
#
_entry.id   AF-A0A958JIG4-F1
#
_cell.length_a   1.000
_cell.length_b   1.000
_cell.length_c   1.000
_cell.angle_alpha   90.00
_cell.angle_beta   90.00
_cell.angle_gamma   90.00
#
_symmetry.space_group_name_H-M   'P 1'
#
loop_
_entity.id
_entity.type
_entity.pdbx_description
1 polymer ?
#
loop_
_entity_poly.entity_id
_entity_poly.type
_entity_poly.pdbx_seq_one_letter_code
_entity_poly.pdbx_strand_id
1 'polypeptide(L)'
;MAESCLQLWFSKEPDIELYKTTFAHHLNEGELAAVRGKSTGLPGTVGSFQWTPAVQALSIVLLKTAAWGRETQLEGEDATPRLEGTAPSPASSLGYAISKQSDWLLDIFGLDRKGSTIAKRILRTHNAAQRLKGPAVISVNTNQLSPDNIKVYVDELQVCDPKVLLNLAYFIERLWRPQRFITPRGKRRKEPAPAVSPQTSGPDSSVLEKSILAQVLQGAVPSLVPVRDDTRARLRKFVARQKTSSLLPPSLGGLAIREDLREMFKREVFAMLSITDIFRRNQLARALSQIYENPLLIKLGARNFRFDDEACSNLTYTQQLGTGIGETELQRNLCRDEPLRIMVPTCAASSVSILYYLKYFKGYNIEVDYRFALSKEILAHSGNGISGTHPDACITVIATAVPESEIRKKAYGEFLPVLLMPQTSMRVVAPLAKRRRSEALGTGQYGFLAEESWCSPLYFEDLVARGTVNPSKVKVVNMPPDEASALLAEGDPSLKSIIWFPNHNFNVLFNRCEYLSTPRDDINYQGLCTLGV
;
A
#
# COMPACT_ATOMS: atom_id res chain seq x y z
N MET A 1 -25.34 -32.72 17.71
CA MET A 1 -25.41 -31.37 18.33
C MET A 1 -25.24 -30.35 17.21
N ALA A 2 -26.00 -29.25 17.20
CA ALA A 2 -25.80 -28.22 16.19
C ALA A 2 -24.37 -27.67 16.30
N GLU A 3 -23.64 -27.67 15.18
CA GLU A 3 -22.29 -27.15 15.15
C GLU A 3 -22.29 -25.63 15.30
N SER A 4 -21.29 -25.10 16.00
CA SER A 4 -21.08 -23.67 16.12
C SER A 4 -20.66 -23.09 14.77
N CYS A 5 -21.27 -22.00 14.34
CA CYS A 5 -20.95 -21.30 13.10
C CYS A 5 -20.82 -19.80 13.35
N LEU A 6 -19.74 -19.20 12.85
CA LEU A 6 -19.46 -17.76 12.95
C LEU A 6 -19.28 -17.19 11.55
N GLN A 7 -20.02 -16.14 11.24
CA GLN A 7 -19.93 -15.42 9.98
C GLN A 7 -19.46 -13.99 10.22
N LEU A 8 -18.50 -13.52 9.43
CA LEU A 8 -17.86 -12.21 9.54
C LEU A 8 -17.99 -11.46 8.22
N TRP A 9 -18.50 -10.23 8.23
CA TRP A 9 -18.59 -9.38 7.04
C TRP A 9 -17.70 -8.16 7.18
N PHE A 10 -16.77 -8.00 6.25
CA PHE A 10 -15.85 -6.88 6.18
C PHE A 10 -16.18 -5.96 5.00
N SER A 11 -16.10 -4.65 5.22
CA SER A 11 -16.12 -3.66 4.14
C SER A 11 -14.78 -3.69 3.43
N LYS A 12 -14.78 -3.53 2.10
CA LYS A 12 -13.55 -3.34 1.35
C LYS A 12 -13.02 -1.90 1.49
N GLU A 13 -13.91 -0.91 1.65
CA GLU A 13 -13.58 0.53 1.54
C GLU A 13 -14.48 1.49 2.34
N PRO A 14 -14.01 2.72 2.63
CA PRO A 14 -12.63 3.22 2.45
C PRO A 14 -11.63 2.60 3.44
N ASP A 15 -12.13 2.01 4.52
CA ASP A 15 -11.36 1.28 5.52
C ASP A 15 -11.87 -0.16 5.59
N ILE A 16 -10.94 -1.11 5.71
CA ILE A 16 -11.30 -2.51 5.95
C ILE A 16 -11.75 -2.64 7.40
N GLU A 17 -13.06 -2.85 7.58
CA GLU A 17 -13.68 -2.90 8.90
C GLU A 17 -14.72 -4.01 8.95
N LEU A 18 -14.80 -4.72 10.08
CA LEU A 18 -15.92 -5.63 10.33
C LEU A 18 -17.17 -4.78 10.56
N TYR A 19 -18.19 -4.96 9.74
CA TYR A 19 -19.45 -4.21 9.89
C TYR A 19 -20.63 -5.07 10.35
N LYS A 20 -20.52 -6.40 10.24
CA LYS A 20 -21.57 -7.33 10.66
C LYS A 20 -20.98 -8.68 11.07
N THR A 21 -21.64 -9.33 12.03
CA THR A 21 -21.38 -10.73 12.41
C THR A 21 -22.70 -11.48 12.60
N THR A 22 -22.69 -12.79 12.35
CA THR A 22 -23.74 -13.70 12.84
C THR A 22 -23.10 -14.91 13.51
N PHE A 23 -23.75 -15.39 14.57
CA PHE A 23 -23.20 -16.45 15.39
C PHE A 23 -24.29 -17.41 15.85
N ALA A 24 -24.15 -18.67 15.48
CA ALA A 24 -25.00 -19.77 15.93
C ALA A 24 -24.17 -20.70 16.82
N HIS A 25 -24.71 -21.08 17.97
CA HIS A 25 -24.07 -21.98 18.93
C HIS A 25 -25.12 -22.79 19.66
N HIS A 26 -24.83 -24.04 19.99
CA HIS A 26 -25.78 -24.94 20.70
C HIS A 26 -26.19 -24.47 22.11
N LEU A 27 -25.57 -23.42 22.64
CA LEU A 27 -25.92 -22.81 23.94
C LEU A 27 -26.82 -21.58 23.79
N ASN A 28 -26.98 -21.06 22.56
CA ASN A 28 -27.89 -19.98 22.24
C ASN A 28 -29.23 -20.56 21.75
N GLU A 29 -30.34 -19.89 22.05
CA GLU A 29 -31.68 -20.28 21.59
C GLU A 29 -31.96 -19.88 20.12
N GLY A 30 -30.95 -19.37 19.41
CA GLY A 30 -31.04 -18.96 18.02
C GLY A 30 -29.71 -18.43 17.48
N GLU A 31 -29.74 -17.92 16.25
CA GLU A 31 -28.64 -17.17 15.66
C GLU A 31 -28.64 -15.74 16.22
N LEU A 32 -27.49 -15.29 16.71
CA LEU A 32 -27.26 -13.91 17.10
C LEU A 32 -26.70 -13.13 15.92
N ALA A 33 -27.17 -11.90 15.74
CA ALA A 33 -26.60 -10.99 14.76
C ALA A 33 -26.10 -9.74 15.48
N ALA A 34 -24.94 -9.23 15.08
CA ALA A 34 -24.46 -7.94 15.57
C ALA A 34 -23.96 -7.08 14.41
N VAL A 35 -24.17 -5.77 14.51
CA VAL A 35 -23.77 -4.79 13.49
C VAL A 35 -22.88 -3.71 14.08
N ARG A 36 -22.00 -3.15 13.26
CA ARG A 36 -21.13 -2.07 13.69
C ARG A 36 -21.94 -0.80 13.97
N GLY A 37 -21.76 -0.22 15.16
CA GLY A 37 -22.46 0.97 15.61
C GLY A 37 -22.20 1.29 17.08
N LYS A 38 -22.69 2.44 17.54
CA LYS A 38 -22.63 2.84 18.97
C LYS A 38 -23.91 2.52 19.74
N SER A 39 -24.98 2.14 19.05
CA SER A 39 -26.33 2.18 19.59
C SER A 39 -26.83 0.78 19.95
N THR A 40 -27.17 0.59 21.23
CA THR A 40 -28.04 -0.47 21.75
C THR A 40 -29.52 -0.29 21.38
N GLY A 41 -29.81 0.51 20.33
CA GLY A 41 -31.12 1.13 20.08
C GLY A 41 -31.85 0.65 18.83
N LEU A 42 -31.36 -0.39 18.14
CA LEU A 42 -32.19 -1.05 17.13
C LEU A 42 -33.24 -1.90 17.86
N PRO A 43 -34.55 -1.70 17.63
CA PRO A 43 -35.59 -2.53 18.23
C PRO A 43 -35.47 -3.96 17.70
N GLY A 44 -34.94 -4.89 18.48
CA GLY A 44 -34.84 -6.31 18.10
C GLY A 44 -33.63 -7.06 18.66
N THR A 45 -33.46 -8.29 18.19
CA THR A 45 -32.43 -9.28 18.55
C THR A 45 -31.03 -8.98 18.00
N VAL A 46 -30.79 -7.76 17.49
CA VAL A 46 -29.53 -7.39 16.81
C VAL A 46 -28.64 -6.60 17.76
N GLY A 47 -27.52 -7.20 18.15
CA GLY A 47 -26.48 -6.58 18.97
C GLY A 47 -25.66 -5.54 18.21
N SER A 48 -24.78 -4.82 18.93
CA SER A 48 -23.94 -3.78 18.35
C SER A 48 -22.48 -3.87 18.78
N PHE A 49 -21.56 -3.42 17.93
CA PHE A 49 -20.15 -3.32 18.31
C PHE A 49 -19.46 -2.13 17.64
N GLN A 50 -18.40 -1.62 18.27
CA GLN A 50 -17.55 -0.58 17.66
C GLN A 50 -16.27 -1.22 17.10
N TRP A 51 -15.70 -0.63 16.04
CA TRP A 51 -14.43 -1.04 15.46
C TRP A 51 -13.22 -0.63 16.33
N THR A 52 -13.19 -1.19 17.54
CA THR A 52 -12.15 -0.91 18.55
C THR A 52 -10.92 -1.79 18.33
N PRO A 53 -9.77 -1.46 18.94
CA PRO A 53 -8.57 -2.30 18.86
C PRO A 53 -8.78 -3.75 19.35
N ALA A 54 -9.74 -4.00 20.25
CA ALA A 54 -10.08 -5.36 20.67
C ALA A 54 -10.89 -6.13 19.61
N VAL A 55 -11.82 -5.47 18.91
CA VAL A 55 -12.58 -6.08 17.80
C VAL A 55 -11.70 -6.33 16.58
N GLN A 56 -10.74 -5.43 16.31
CA GLN A 56 -9.69 -5.66 15.32
C GLN A 56 -8.85 -6.89 15.67
N ALA A 57 -8.39 -7.01 16.91
CA ALA A 57 -7.65 -8.20 17.39
C ALA A 57 -8.48 -9.49 17.28
N LEU A 58 -9.77 -9.45 17.61
CA LEU A 58 -10.68 -10.58 17.39
C LEU A 58 -10.75 -10.97 15.91
N SER A 59 -10.88 -9.97 15.03
CA SER A 59 -10.92 -10.19 13.58
C SER A 59 -9.64 -10.86 13.08
N ILE A 60 -8.46 -10.39 13.53
CA ILE A 60 -7.17 -10.96 13.12
C ILE A 60 -7.08 -12.45 13.52
N VAL A 61 -7.41 -12.82 14.77
CA VAL A 61 -7.30 -14.23 15.21
C VAL A 61 -8.29 -15.14 14.48
N LEU A 62 -9.51 -14.67 14.23
CA LEU A 62 -10.53 -15.44 13.50
C LEU A 62 -10.17 -15.61 12.02
N LEU A 63 -9.66 -14.57 11.36
CA LEU A 63 -9.20 -14.64 9.97
C LEU A 63 -8.01 -15.60 9.81
N LYS A 64 -7.02 -15.51 10.71
CA LYS A 64 -5.88 -16.45 10.73
C LYS A 64 -6.35 -17.89 10.96
N THR A 65 -7.32 -18.10 11.86
CA THR A 65 -7.90 -19.42 12.12
C THR A 65 -8.66 -19.97 10.93
N ALA A 66 -9.49 -19.15 10.27
CA ALA A 66 -10.23 -19.53 9.07
C ALA A 66 -9.29 -19.87 7.90
N ALA A 67 -8.19 -19.13 7.75
CA ALA A 67 -7.19 -19.42 6.73
C ALA A 67 -6.51 -20.77 6.99
N TRP A 68 -6.12 -21.01 8.24
CA TRP A 68 -5.48 -22.25 8.68
C TRP A 68 -6.35 -23.48 8.42
N GLY A 69 -7.66 -23.42 8.68
CA GLY A 69 -8.59 -24.53 8.38
C GLY A 69 -8.65 -24.91 6.91
N ARG A 70 -8.50 -23.91 6.03
CA ARG A 70 -8.64 -24.08 4.58
C ARG A 70 -7.33 -24.49 3.89
N GLU A 71 -6.20 -24.29 4.56
CA GLU A 71 -4.89 -24.66 4.05
C GLU A 71 -4.57 -26.10 4.45
N THR A 72 -4.95 -27.06 3.60
CA THR A 72 -4.87 -28.50 3.84
C THR A 72 -3.43 -29.06 3.90
N GLN A 73 -2.40 -28.22 3.94
CA GLN A 73 -1.01 -28.60 3.59
C GLN A 73 0.10 -28.04 4.48
N LEU A 74 -0.20 -27.41 5.63
CA LEU A 74 0.88 -27.13 6.59
C LEU A 74 1.18 -28.40 7.41
N GLU A 75 1.92 -29.31 6.79
CA GLU A 75 2.65 -30.39 7.46
C GLU A 75 3.69 -29.76 8.40
N GLY A 76 3.26 -29.46 9.62
CA GLY A 76 4.10 -28.85 10.66
C GLY A 76 3.27 -28.66 11.92
N GLU A 77 3.59 -29.46 12.94
CA GLU A 77 2.99 -29.56 14.28
C GLU A 77 2.04 -28.43 14.75
N ASP A 78 0.77 -28.81 14.94
CA ASP A 78 -0.14 -28.49 16.06
C ASP A 78 -0.38 -27.04 16.54
N ALA A 79 0.27 -26.03 15.97
CA ALA A 79 0.12 -24.66 16.44
C ALA A 79 -1.09 -23.99 15.79
N THR A 80 -2.27 -24.16 16.40
CA THR A 80 -3.45 -23.34 16.08
C THR A 80 -3.07 -21.85 16.07
N PRO A 81 -3.49 -21.05 15.07
CA PRO A 81 -3.09 -19.65 14.98
C PRO A 81 -3.40 -18.89 16.27
N ARG A 82 -2.42 -18.10 16.73
CA ARG A 82 -2.52 -17.35 17.99
C ARG A 82 -1.99 -15.93 17.85
N LEU A 83 -2.57 -15.03 18.64
CA LEU A 83 -2.02 -13.70 18.88
C LEU A 83 -1.19 -13.73 20.15
N GLU A 84 0.01 -13.17 20.09
CA GLU A 84 0.96 -13.13 21.21
C GLU A 84 1.59 -11.74 21.32
N GLY A 85 1.66 -11.18 22.53
CA GLY A 85 2.34 -9.91 22.75
C GLY A 85 2.15 -9.35 24.16
N THR A 86 3.05 -8.44 24.56
CA THR A 86 2.92 -7.66 25.80
C THR A 86 2.12 -6.39 25.57
N ALA A 87 1.55 -5.76 26.61
CA ALA A 87 0.85 -4.49 26.43
C ALA A 87 1.82 -3.36 26.07
N PRO A 88 1.48 -2.49 25.11
CA PRO A 88 0.28 -2.54 24.27
C PRO A 88 0.44 -3.47 23.04
N SER A 89 -0.46 -4.45 22.90
CA SER A 89 -0.54 -5.35 21.73
C SER A 89 -1.97 -5.81 21.44
N PRO A 90 -2.26 -6.29 20.21
CA PRO A 90 -3.56 -6.88 19.86
C PRO A 90 -4.01 -7.96 20.84
N ALA A 91 -3.10 -8.88 21.21
CA ALA A 91 -3.36 -9.95 22.18
C ALA A 91 -3.77 -9.40 23.55
N SER A 92 -3.03 -8.41 24.07
CA SER A 92 -3.34 -7.79 25.37
C SER A 92 -4.69 -7.05 25.35
N SER A 93 -5.05 -6.38 24.24
CA SER A 93 -6.32 -5.65 24.10
C SER A 93 -7.52 -6.59 24.06
N LEU A 94 -7.44 -7.68 23.29
CA LEU A 94 -8.51 -8.68 23.26
C LEU A 94 -8.61 -9.44 24.58
N GLY A 95 -7.49 -9.84 25.17
CA GLY A 95 -7.46 -10.50 26.47
C GLY A 95 -8.08 -9.64 27.59
N TYR A 96 -7.85 -8.33 27.56
CA TYR A 96 -8.50 -7.40 28.49
C TYR A 96 -10.01 -7.33 28.29
N ALA A 97 -10.49 -7.22 27.04
CA ALA A 97 -11.93 -7.18 26.73
C ALA A 97 -12.66 -8.48 27.18
N ILE A 98 -12.05 -9.65 26.94
CA ILE A 98 -12.58 -10.95 27.39
C ILE A 98 -12.64 -11.02 28.91
N SER A 99 -11.60 -10.56 29.61
CA SER A 99 -11.56 -10.53 31.07
C SER A 99 -12.63 -9.61 31.66
N LYS A 100 -12.94 -8.49 31.00
CA LYS A 100 -13.95 -7.52 31.44
C LYS A 100 -15.36 -7.83 30.95
N GLN A 101 -15.53 -8.83 30.09
CA GLN A 101 -16.82 -9.19 29.48
C GLN A 101 -17.49 -7.97 28.83
N SER A 102 -16.75 -7.25 27.98
CA SER A 102 -17.29 -6.07 27.28
C SER A 102 -18.61 -6.38 26.58
N ASP A 103 -19.57 -5.44 26.63
CA ASP A 103 -20.94 -5.63 26.13
C ASP A 103 -20.98 -6.16 24.68
N TRP A 104 -20.09 -5.69 23.82
CA TRP A 104 -20.02 -6.16 22.43
C TRP A 104 -19.71 -7.66 22.30
N LEU A 105 -19.06 -8.30 23.29
CA LEU A 105 -18.87 -9.75 23.31
C LEU A 105 -20.18 -10.49 23.60
N LEU A 106 -21.06 -9.88 24.41
CA LEU A 106 -22.42 -10.39 24.65
C LEU A 106 -23.24 -10.28 23.37
N ASP A 107 -23.13 -9.13 22.69
CA ASP A 107 -23.84 -8.85 21.45
C ASP A 107 -23.41 -9.78 20.31
N ILE A 108 -22.12 -10.11 20.20
CA ILE A 108 -21.61 -11.03 19.15
C ILE A 108 -21.85 -12.50 19.51
N PHE A 109 -21.56 -12.92 20.75
CA PHE A 109 -21.48 -14.35 21.10
C PHE A 109 -22.62 -14.85 21.99
N GLY A 110 -23.32 -13.97 22.70
CA GLY A 110 -24.35 -14.32 23.66
C GLY A 110 -23.82 -14.79 25.02
N LEU A 111 -24.76 -15.26 25.82
CA LEU A 111 -24.55 -15.78 27.17
C LEU A 111 -24.88 -17.27 27.21
N ASP A 112 -24.12 -18.04 27.97
CA ASP A 112 -24.52 -19.39 28.33
C ASP A 112 -25.57 -19.38 29.46
N ARG A 113 -26.10 -20.56 29.81
CA ARG A 113 -27.09 -20.73 30.89
C ARG A 113 -26.62 -20.25 32.27
N LYS A 114 -25.32 -20.00 32.46
CA LYS A 114 -24.74 -19.48 33.71
C LYS A 114 -24.51 -17.97 33.66
N GLY A 115 -24.97 -17.29 32.60
CA GLY A 115 -24.72 -15.86 32.39
C GLY A 115 -23.28 -15.52 32.07
N SER A 116 -22.47 -16.49 31.59
CA SER A 116 -21.10 -16.24 31.14
C SER A 116 -21.05 -16.10 29.62
N THR A 117 -20.21 -15.19 29.11
CA THR A 117 -20.06 -15.01 27.66
C THR A 117 -19.57 -16.28 26.99
N ILE A 118 -20.20 -16.70 25.89
CA ILE A 118 -19.76 -17.87 25.13
C ILE A 118 -18.37 -17.64 24.52
N ALA A 119 -17.98 -16.37 24.30
CA ALA A 119 -16.65 -15.99 23.87
C ALA A 119 -15.52 -16.57 24.74
N LYS A 120 -15.73 -16.74 26.07
CA LYS A 120 -14.74 -17.37 26.97
C LYS A 120 -14.51 -18.86 26.70
N ARG A 121 -15.45 -19.54 26.04
CA ARG A 121 -15.33 -20.95 25.63
C ARG A 121 -14.66 -21.07 24.26
N ILE A 122 -15.00 -20.15 23.36
CA ILE A 122 -14.47 -20.08 22.00
C ILE A 122 -13.03 -19.57 21.97
N LEU A 123 -12.66 -18.63 22.83
CA LEU A 123 -11.33 -18.02 22.83
C LEU A 123 -10.52 -18.55 24.03
N ARG A 124 -9.44 -19.27 23.74
CA ARG A 124 -8.46 -19.67 24.76
C ARG A 124 -7.58 -18.48 25.06
N THR A 125 -7.46 -18.16 26.34
CA THR A 125 -6.61 -17.05 26.79
C THR A 125 -5.58 -17.57 27.78
N HIS A 126 -4.31 -17.26 27.54
CA HIS A 126 -3.23 -17.46 28.50
C HIS A 126 -2.67 -16.11 28.93
N ASN A 127 -2.43 -15.93 30.23
CA ASN A 127 -2.01 -14.67 30.83
C ASN A 127 -2.91 -13.46 30.44
N ALA A 128 -4.23 -13.67 30.44
CA ALA A 128 -5.19 -12.59 30.18
C ALA A 128 -4.99 -11.43 31.17
N ALA A 129 -5.06 -10.20 30.67
CA ALA A 129 -4.77 -8.98 31.44
C ALA A 129 -3.35 -8.90 32.02
N GLN A 130 -2.41 -9.75 31.56
CA GLN A 130 -1.00 -9.74 31.95
C GLN A 130 -0.76 -9.74 33.47
N ARG A 131 -1.54 -10.54 34.21
CA ARG A 131 -1.35 -10.69 35.67
C ARG A 131 -0.10 -11.49 36.02
N LEU A 132 0.38 -12.33 35.11
CA LEU A 132 1.62 -13.10 35.21
C LEU A 132 2.71 -12.46 34.35
N LYS A 133 3.98 -12.74 34.68
CA LYS A 133 5.12 -12.35 33.83
C LYS A 133 5.01 -13.09 32.49
N GLY A 134 5.04 -12.34 31.39
CA GLY A 134 5.01 -12.89 30.03
C GLY A 134 4.03 -12.17 29.09
N PRO A 135 3.99 -12.58 27.81
CA PRO A 135 3.03 -12.06 26.85
C PRO A 135 1.61 -12.58 27.16
N ALA A 136 0.59 -11.84 26.72
CA ALA A 136 -0.76 -12.37 26.61
C ALA A 136 -0.83 -13.23 25.34
N VAL A 137 -1.47 -14.40 25.41
CA VAL A 137 -1.68 -15.29 24.27
C VAL A 137 -3.16 -15.57 24.09
N ILE A 138 -3.68 -15.38 22.88
CA ILE A 138 -5.08 -15.64 22.51
C ILE A 138 -5.15 -16.55 21.29
N SER A 139 -5.92 -17.63 21.36
CA SER A 139 -6.20 -18.51 20.22
C SER A 139 -7.66 -18.97 20.21
N VAL A 140 -8.13 -19.52 19.07
CA VAL A 140 -9.46 -20.11 18.97
C VAL A 140 -9.44 -21.54 19.50
N ASN A 141 -10.43 -21.89 20.31
CA ASN A 141 -10.71 -23.25 20.74
C ASN A 141 -11.43 -24.01 19.62
N THR A 142 -10.67 -24.72 18.80
CA THR A 142 -11.20 -25.45 17.63
C THR A 142 -12.23 -26.53 17.99
N ASN A 143 -12.20 -27.03 19.23
CA ASN A 143 -13.22 -27.96 19.76
C ASN A 143 -14.58 -27.28 20.02
N GLN A 144 -14.65 -25.95 20.04
CA GLN A 144 -15.88 -25.19 20.27
C GLN A 144 -16.32 -24.42 19.03
N LEU A 145 -15.38 -24.04 18.16
CA LEU A 145 -15.62 -23.41 16.88
C LEU A 145 -14.61 -23.94 15.86
N SER A 146 -15.06 -24.84 14.97
CA SER A 146 -14.22 -25.36 13.90
C SER A 146 -13.74 -24.23 12.98
N PRO A 147 -12.48 -24.23 12.52
CA PRO A 147 -11.99 -23.30 11.50
C PRO A 147 -12.87 -23.20 10.26
N ASP A 148 -13.41 -24.34 9.81
CA ASP A 148 -14.27 -24.42 8.61
C ASP A 148 -15.63 -23.73 8.81
N ASN A 149 -16.03 -23.61 10.07
CA ASN A 149 -17.26 -22.93 10.47
C ASN A 149 -17.08 -21.44 10.69
N ILE A 150 -15.89 -20.88 10.39
CA ILE A 150 -15.62 -19.45 10.33
C ILE A 150 -15.75 -18.99 8.86
N LYS A 151 -16.93 -18.47 8.51
CA LYS A 151 -17.23 -17.93 7.18
C LYS A 151 -16.89 -16.45 7.14
N VAL A 152 -16.23 -16.02 6.08
CA VAL A 152 -15.74 -14.65 5.93
C VAL A 152 -16.28 -14.10 4.62
N TYR A 153 -16.88 -12.92 4.67
CA TYR A 153 -17.42 -12.21 3.53
C TYR A 153 -16.75 -10.85 3.42
N VAL A 154 -16.43 -10.43 2.18
CA VAL A 154 -15.95 -9.09 1.85
C VAL A 154 -16.87 -8.54 0.76
N ASP A 155 -17.55 -7.43 1.06
CA ASP A 155 -18.62 -6.86 0.23
C ASP A 155 -19.63 -7.93 -0.21
N GLU A 156 -20.22 -8.62 0.76
CA GLU A 156 -21.18 -9.72 0.60
C GLU A 156 -20.69 -10.97 -0.15
N LEU A 157 -19.43 -11.01 -0.62
CA LEU A 157 -18.87 -12.21 -1.24
C LEU A 157 -18.07 -13.04 -0.25
N GLN A 158 -18.39 -14.32 -0.19
CA GLN A 158 -17.65 -15.27 0.62
C GLN A 158 -16.22 -15.41 0.10
N VAL A 159 -15.25 -15.09 0.95
CA VAL A 159 -13.83 -15.30 0.69
C VAL A 159 -13.48 -16.69 1.17
N CYS A 160 -13.11 -17.58 0.24
CA CYS A 160 -12.67 -18.95 0.53
C CYS A 160 -11.13 -19.09 0.50
N ASP A 161 -10.42 -18.28 -0.28
CA ASP A 161 -8.96 -18.39 -0.44
C ASP A 161 -8.21 -18.06 0.88
N PRO A 162 -7.41 -19.00 1.44
CA PRO A 162 -6.64 -18.76 2.66
C PRO A 162 -5.64 -17.60 2.53
N LYS A 163 -5.05 -17.39 1.34
CA LYS A 163 -4.09 -16.28 1.13
C LYS A 163 -4.77 -14.93 1.24
N VAL A 164 -6.00 -14.81 0.73
CA VAL A 164 -6.80 -13.57 0.85
C VAL A 164 -7.15 -13.29 2.31
N LEU A 165 -7.52 -14.33 3.07
CA LEU A 165 -7.77 -14.18 4.51
C LEU A 165 -6.53 -13.75 5.30
N LEU A 166 -5.37 -14.34 5.02
CA LEU A 166 -4.11 -13.96 5.67
C LEU A 166 -3.71 -12.52 5.33
N ASN A 167 -3.89 -12.11 4.06
CA ASN A 167 -3.67 -10.73 3.65
C ASN A 167 -4.60 -9.75 4.37
N LEU A 168 -5.88 -10.12 4.53
CA LEU A 168 -6.87 -9.33 5.27
C LEU A 168 -6.46 -9.18 6.75
N ALA A 169 -6.06 -10.28 7.38
CA ALA A 169 -5.58 -10.28 8.76
C ALA A 169 -4.33 -9.40 8.91
N TYR A 170 -3.36 -9.53 8.00
CA TYR A 170 -2.14 -8.73 7.98
C TYR A 170 -2.42 -7.23 7.81
N PHE A 171 -3.37 -6.87 6.94
CA PHE A 171 -3.78 -5.48 6.73
C PHE A 171 -4.39 -4.89 8.01
N ILE A 172 -5.33 -5.59 8.65
CA ILE A 172 -5.94 -5.17 9.92
C ILE A 172 -4.86 -5.05 11.02
N GLU A 173 -3.93 -5.99 11.08
CA GLU A 173 -2.81 -5.98 12.04
C GLU A 173 -1.89 -4.77 11.83
N ARG A 174 -1.63 -4.36 10.58
CA ARG A 174 -0.87 -3.14 10.27
C ARG A 174 -1.60 -1.85 10.61
N LEU A 175 -2.92 -1.83 10.48
CA LEU A 175 -3.75 -0.68 10.83
C LEU A 175 -4.04 -0.60 12.34
N TRP A 176 -3.83 -1.70 13.07
CA TRP A 176 -4.07 -1.74 14.49
C TRP A 176 -3.26 -0.68 15.23
N ARG A 177 -3.93 0.07 16.11
CA ARG A 177 -3.31 1.05 16.99
C ARG A 177 -3.85 0.82 18.40
N PRO A 178 -3.00 0.85 19.44
CA PRO A 178 -3.51 0.79 20.79
C PRO A 178 -4.39 1.99 21.05
N GLN A 179 -5.56 1.75 21.64
CA GLN A 179 -6.42 2.85 22.07
C GLN A 179 -5.60 3.64 23.08
N ARG A 180 -5.33 4.91 22.77
CA ARG A 180 -4.77 5.81 23.77
C ARG A 180 -5.80 5.82 24.89
N PHE A 181 -5.50 5.14 25.99
CA PHE A 181 -6.26 5.33 27.21
C PHE A 181 -6.18 6.82 27.47
N ILE A 182 -7.28 7.52 27.20
CA ILE A 182 -7.46 8.85 27.73
C ILE A 182 -7.54 8.56 29.22
N THR A 183 -6.40 8.62 29.91
CA THR A 183 -6.35 8.61 31.37
C THR A 183 -7.44 9.59 31.78
N PRO A 184 -8.46 9.17 32.55
CA PRO A 184 -9.61 10.00 32.82
C PRO A 184 -9.09 11.36 33.24
N ARG A 185 -9.26 12.37 32.39
CA ARG A 185 -8.79 13.73 32.69
C ARG A 185 -9.45 14.06 34.01
N GLY A 186 -8.64 14.20 35.06
CA GLY A 186 -9.13 14.60 36.38
C GLY A 186 -10.11 15.76 36.19
N LYS A 187 -11.35 15.57 36.65
CA LYS A 187 -12.53 16.45 36.52
C LYS A 187 -12.17 17.88 36.05
N ARG A 188 -12.10 18.11 34.73
CA ARG A 188 -12.03 19.48 34.17
C ARG A 188 -13.44 19.91 33.78
N ARG A 189 -13.84 21.09 34.26
CA ARG A 189 -15.14 21.76 34.04
C ARG A 189 -15.50 21.76 32.54
N LYS A 190 -16.78 21.48 32.26
CA LYS A 190 -17.39 21.49 30.93
C LYS A 190 -17.43 22.91 30.35
N GLU A 191 -16.96 23.06 29.12
CA GLU A 191 -17.43 24.10 28.19
C GLU A 191 -18.21 23.41 27.06
N PRO A 192 -19.24 24.06 26.49
CA PRO A 192 -20.15 23.46 25.52
C PRO A 192 -19.61 23.52 24.09
N ALA A 193 -19.83 22.45 23.32
CA ALA A 193 -19.47 22.35 21.91
C ALA A 193 -20.61 22.82 20.99
N PRO A 194 -20.30 23.39 19.81
CA PRO A 194 -21.31 23.84 18.84
C PRO A 194 -21.77 22.71 17.90
N ALA A 195 -22.94 22.93 17.30
CA ALA A 195 -23.73 21.99 16.51
C ALA A 195 -23.21 21.77 15.07
N VAL A 196 -23.48 20.58 14.50
CA VAL A 196 -23.15 20.19 13.12
C VAL A 196 -24.40 19.68 12.40
N SER A 197 -24.55 20.08 11.14
CA SER A 197 -25.68 19.78 10.23
C SER A 197 -25.40 18.56 9.30
N PRO A 198 -26.43 17.91 8.72
CA PRO A 198 -26.31 16.60 8.06
C PRO A 198 -26.09 16.67 6.54
N GLN A 199 -25.51 15.61 5.96
CA GLN A 199 -25.37 15.38 4.51
C GLN A 199 -26.09 14.11 4.05
N THR A 200 -26.61 14.15 2.83
CA THR A 200 -27.46 13.17 2.13
C THR A 200 -26.67 12.26 1.18
N SER A 201 -27.17 11.02 0.99
CA SER A 201 -26.61 9.91 0.20
C SER A 201 -27.04 9.89 -1.27
N GLY A 202 -26.17 9.39 -2.16
CA GLY A 202 -26.47 8.97 -3.54
C GLY A 202 -25.99 7.53 -3.82
N PRO A 203 -26.51 6.84 -4.87
CA PRO A 203 -26.46 5.38 -5.00
C PRO A 203 -25.25 4.84 -5.79
N ASP A 204 -25.00 3.55 -5.59
CA ASP A 204 -23.78 2.80 -5.89
C ASP A 204 -24.00 1.72 -6.97
N SER A 205 -22.95 1.41 -7.75
CA SER A 205 -22.96 0.40 -8.83
C SER A 205 -21.64 -0.40 -8.84
N SER A 206 -21.63 -1.65 -8.36
CA SER A 206 -20.38 -2.46 -8.29
C SER A 206 -20.61 -3.98 -8.44
N VAL A 207 -20.47 -4.50 -9.66
CA VAL A 207 -20.45 -5.96 -9.93
C VAL A 207 -19.29 -6.41 -10.84
N LEU A 208 -18.55 -5.53 -11.53
CA LEU A 208 -17.59 -5.95 -12.57
C LEU A 208 -16.11 -6.04 -12.15
N GLU A 209 -15.72 -5.60 -10.95
CA GLU A 209 -14.30 -5.43 -10.56
C GLU A 209 -13.49 -6.73 -10.32
N LYS A 210 -14.14 -7.90 -10.24
CA LYS A 210 -13.56 -9.09 -9.57
C LYS A 210 -12.77 -10.06 -10.47
N SER A 211 -12.79 -9.92 -11.80
CA SER A 211 -12.18 -10.90 -12.72
C SER A 211 -10.73 -10.61 -13.15
N ILE A 212 -10.22 -9.39 -12.95
CA ILE A 212 -9.07 -8.87 -13.70
C ILE A 212 -7.76 -8.96 -12.90
N LEU A 213 -7.82 -8.66 -11.60
CA LEU A 213 -6.66 -8.70 -10.69
C LEU A 213 -6.06 -10.11 -10.52
N ALA A 214 -6.88 -11.16 -10.65
CA ALA A 214 -6.42 -12.55 -10.54
C ALA A 214 -5.62 -13.02 -11.78
N GLN A 215 -5.88 -12.46 -12.96
CA GLN A 215 -5.27 -12.88 -14.23
C GLN A 215 -3.87 -12.28 -14.47
N VAL A 216 -3.57 -11.10 -13.91
CA VAL A 216 -2.24 -10.46 -13.96
C VAL A 216 -1.18 -11.31 -13.24
N LEU A 217 -1.59 -12.11 -12.24
CA LEU A 217 -0.69 -12.71 -11.25
C LEU A 217 -0.21 -14.13 -11.60
N GLN A 218 -0.70 -14.74 -12.68
CA GLN A 218 -0.40 -16.15 -13.03
C GLN A 218 0.75 -16.34 -14.05
N GLY A 219 1.39 -15.26 -14.54
CA GLY A 219 2.43 -15.37 -15.57
C GLY A 219 3.87 -15.41 -15.05
N ALA A 220 4.67 -16.30 -15.63
CA ALA A 220 6.10 -16.46 -15.36
C ALA A 220 6.93 -15.21 -15.72
N VAL A 221 7.94 -14.90 -14.91
CA VAL A 221 8.96 -13.88 -15.18
C VAL A 221 9.99 -14.44 -16.17
N PRO A 222 10.10 -13.96 -17.43
CA PRO A 222 11.12 -14.42 -18.37
C PRO A 222 12.42 -13.62 -18.21
N SER A 223 13.53 -14.24 -18.63
CA SER A 223 14.89 -13.70 -18.66
C SER A 223 14.98 -12.27 -19.22
N LEU A 224 15.74 -11.42 -18.51
CA LEU A 224 16.03 -10.03 -18.88
C LEU A 224 16.66 -9.92 -20.29
N VAL A 225 16.13 -8.97 -21.08
CA VAL A 225 16.55 -8.52 -22.42
C VAL A 225 17.96 -7.87 -22.39
N PRO A 226 18.71 -7.81 -23.51
CA PRO A 226 20.10 -7.37 -23.50
C PRO A 226 20.23 -5.88 -23.14
N VAL A 227 20.90 -5.63 -22.02
CA VAL A 227 21.36 -4.30 -21.58
C VAL A 227 22.48 -3.82 -22.52
N ARG A 228 22.43 -2.56 -22.98
CA ARG A 228 23.48 -1.88 -23.78
C ARG A 228 24.87 -2.14 -23.19
N ASP A 229 25.89 -2.31 -24.03
CA ASP A 229 27.24 -2.65 -23.59
C ASP A 229 27.87 -1.63 -22.62
N ASP A 230 27.52 -0.35 -22.70
CA ASP A 230 27.98 0.67 -21.73
C ASP A 230 27.31 0.49 -20.36
N THR A 231 26.00 0.26 -20.31
CA THR A 231 25.29 -0.05 -19.05
C THR A 231 25.73 -1.40 -18.49
N ARG A 232 26.04 -2.39 -19.35
CA ARG A 232 26.66 -3.67 -18.98
C ARG A 232 28.08 -3.47 -18.44
N ALA A 233 28.87 -2.56 -19.02
CA ALA A 233 30.20 -2.22 -18.55
C ALA A 233 30.12 -1.51 -17.19
N ARG A 234 29.17 -0.58 -17.00
CA ARG A 234 28.90 0.08 -15.71
C ARG A 234 28.40 -0.89 -14.65
N LEU A 235 27.47 -1.80 -15.00
CA LEU A 235 27.03 -2.88 -14.10
C LEU A 235 28.16 -3.86 -13.80
N ARG A 236 29.00 -4.21 -14.78
CA ARG A 236 30.18 -5.06 -14.55
C ARG A 236 31.21 -4.35 -13.69
N LYS A 237 31.42 -3.04 -13.83
CA LYS A 237 32.32 -2.23 -13.00
C LYS A 237 31.75 -2.07 -11.58
N PHE A 238 30.44 -1.91 -11.45
CA PHE A 238 29.71 -1.91 -10.17
C PHE A 238 29.80 -3.27 -9.48
N VAL A 239 29.49 -4.36 -10.19
CA VAL A 239 29.59 -5.75 -9.70
C VAL A 239 31.05 -6.13 -9.42
N ALA A 240 32.02 -5.65 -10.20
CA ALA A 240 33.44 -5.87 -9.95
C ALA A 240 33.93 -5.09 -8.72
N ARG A 241 33.49 -3.83 -8.54
CA ARG A 241 33.72 -3.03 -7.32
C ARG A 241 33.09 -3.68 -6.09
N GLN A 242 31.90 -4.26 -6.24
CA GLN A 242 31.22 -5.05 -5.21
C GLN A 242 31.93 -6.39 -4.94
N LYS A 243 32.53 -7.04 -5.94
CA LYS A 243 33.35 -8.26 -5.76
C LYS A 243 34.69 -7.99 -5.06
N THR A 244 35.27 -6.80 -5.23
CA THR A 244 36.47 -6.38 -4.48
C THR A 244 36.16 -5.91 -3.06
N SER A 245 34.90 -5.59 -2.75
CA SER A 245 34.38 -5.40 -1.40
C SER A 245 33.91 -6.75 -0.86
N SER A 246 34.82 -7.53 -0.27
CA SER A 246 34.59 -8.90 0.19
C SER A 246 33.68 -9.00 1.42
N LEU A 247 32.41 -8.59 1.31
CA LEU A 247 31.44 -8.66 2.41
C LEU A 247 30.19 -9.48 2.11
N LEU A 248 30.01 -9.99 0.89
CA LEU A 248 28.94 -10.94 0.59
C LEU A 248 29.49 -12.37 0.54
N PRO A 249 29.03 -13.29 1.41
CA PRO A 249 29.50 -14.67 1.40
C PRO A 249 29.12 -15.34 0.07
N PRO A 250 30.02 -16.12 -0.55
CA PRO A 250 29.77 -16.84 -1.81
C PRO A 250 28.60 -17.83 -1.79
N SER A 251 28.02 -18.08 -0.61
CA SER A 251 26.98 -19.09 -0.36
C SER A 251 25.54 -18.58 -0.50
N LEU A 252 25.30 -17.28 -0.71
CA LEU A 252 23.96 -16.78 -1.09
C LEU A 252 23.76 -16.99 -2.60
N GLY A 253 23.36 -18.22 -2.96
CA GLY A 253 23.17 -18.65 -4.35
C GLY A 253 22.29 -17.67 -5.14
N GLY A 254 22.67 -17.42 -6.40
CA GLY A 254 21.99 -16.44 -7.27
C GLY A 254 20.49 -16.68 -7.49
N LEU A 255 19.97 -17.86 -7.12
CA LEU A 255 18.53 -18.16 -7.08
C LEU A 255 17.81 -17.47 -5.91
N ALA A 256 18.39 -17.44 -4.71
CA ALA A 256 17.78 -16.80 -3.53
C ALA A 256 17.68 -15.29 -3.72
N ILE A 257 18.76 -14.64 -4.18
CA ILE A 257 18.77 -13.20 -4.48
C ILE A 257 17.73 -12.86 -5.56
N ARG A 258 17.53 -13.74 -6.55
CA ARG A 258 16.49 -13.53 -7.58
C ARG A 258 15.09 -13.58 -7.00
N GLU A 259 14.81 -14.50 -6.07
CA GLU A 259 13.49 -14.62 -5.47
C GLU A 259 13.21 -13.47 -4.49
N ASP A 260 14.19 -13.06 -3.69
CA ASP A 260 14.08 -11.88 -2.80
C ASP A 260 13.81 -10.61 -3.61
N LEU A 261 14.54 -10.42 -4.71
CA LEU A 261 14.32 -9.31 -5.63
C LEU A 261 12.91 -9.38 -6.24
N ARG A 262 12.47 -10.56 -6.69
CA ARG A 262 11.14 -10.76 -7.27
C ARG A 262 10.05 -10.42 -6.26
N GLU A 263 10.11 -10.96 -5.05
CA GLU A 263 9.13 -10.71 -4.00
C GLU A 263 9.15 -9.25 -3.54
N MET A 264 10.33 -8.63 -3.47
CA MET A 264 10.46 -7.20 -3.20
C MET A 264 9.76 -6.36 -4.30
N PHE A 265 10.03 -6.63 -5.58
CA PHE A 265 9.36 -5.94 -6.70
C PHE A 265 7.85 -6.14 -6.66
N LYS A 266 7.41 -7.38 -6.46
CA LYS A 266 5.98 -7.73 -6.37
C LYS A 266 5.29 -6.99 -5.23
N ARG A 267 5.88 -6.97 -4.04
CA ARG A 267 5.33 -6.24 -2.88
C ARG A 267 5.24 -4.75 -3.15
N GLU A 268 6.28 -4.16 -3.73
CA GLU A 268 6.29 -2.73 -4.00
C GLU A 268 5.30 -2.35 -5.09
N VAL A 269 5.29 -3.06 -6.23
CA VAL A 269 4.33 -2.83 -7.31
C VAL A 269 2.90 -3.03 -6.81
N PHE A 270 2.63 -4.07 -6.02
CA PHE A 270 1.31 -4.27 -5.42
C PHE A 270 0.91 -3.10 -4.53
N ALA A 271 1.82 -2.61 -3.68
CA ALA A 271 1.57 -1.45 -2.84
C ALA A 271 1.27 -0.20 -3.69
N MET A 272 2.07 0.07 -4.73
CA MET A 272 1.85 1.19 -5.65
C MET A 272 0.49 1.09 -6.37
N LEU A 273 0.15 -0.08 -6.90
CA LEU A 273 -1.13 -0.31 -7.59
C LEU A 273 -2.33 -0.22 -6.65
N SER A 274 -2.20 -0.68 -5.40
CA SER A 274 -3.30 -0.65 -4.42
C SER A 274 -3.74 0.75 -4.01
N ILE A 275 -2.85 1.75 -4.17
CA ILE A 275 -3.12 3.17 -3.88
C ILE A 275 -3.31 3.99 -5.15
N THR A 276 -3.41 3.34 -6.31
CA THR A 276 -3.51 4.03 -7.58
C THR A 276 -4.95 4.48 -7.82
N ASP A 277 -5.14 5.80 -7.91
CA ASP A 277 -6.44 6.46 -8.05
C ASP A 277 -7.03 6.39 -9.48
N ILE A 278 -6.31 5.77 -10.42
CA ILE A 278 -6.55 5.84 -11.87
C ILE A 278 -7.84 5.18 -12.32
N PHE A 279 -8.41 4.34 -11.47
CA PHE A 279 -9.64 3.63 -11.77
C PHE A 279 -10.86 4.36 -11.21
N ARG A 280 -10.69 5.36 -10.32
CA ARG A 280 -11.81 5.95 -9.59
C ARG A 280 -11.89 7.45 -9.73
N ARG A 281 -12.96 7.91 -10.39
CA ARG A 281 -13.23 9.35 -10.61
C ARG A 281 -13.14 10.20 -9.35
N ASN A 282 -13.72 9.76 -8.23
CA ASN A 282 -13.68 10.50 -6.96
C ASN A 282 -12.29 10.52 -6.31
N GLN A 283 -11.46 9.49 -6.56
CA GLN A 283 -10.07 9.48 -6.08
C GLN A 283 -9.19 10.33 -7.00
N LEU A 284 -9.35 10.21 -8.32
CA LEU A 284 -8.69 11.05 -9.31
C LEU A 284 -8.97 12.54 -9.06
N ALA A 285 -10.23 12.93 -8.86
CA ALA A 285 -10.61 14.31 -8.56
C ALA A 285 -9.94 14.82 -7.26
N ARG A 286 -9.85 13.96 -6.24
CA ARG A 286 -9.12 14.27 -4.99
C ARG A 286 -7.62 14.42 -5.23
N ALA A 287 -7.01 13.54 -6.02
CA ALA A 287 -5.60 13.61 -6.36
C ALA A 287 -5.28 14.88 -7.16
N LEU A 288 -6.12 15.24 -8.14
CA LEU A 288 -6.00 16.48 -8.91
C LEU A 288 -6.16 17.72 -8.01
N SER A 289 -7.16 17.76 -7.13
CA SER A 289 -7.30 18.83 -6.13
C SER A 289 -6.06 18.93 -5.25
N GLN A 290 -5.51 17.81 -4.77
CA GLN A 290 -4.25 17.81 -4.02
C GLN A 290 -3.08 18.35 -4.83
N ILE A 291 -2.96 18.03 -6.12
CA ILE A 291 -1.94 18.58 -7.01
C ILE A 291 -2.09 20.10 -7.13
N TYR A 292 -3.31 20.58 -7.40
CA TYR A 292 -3.61 21.99 -7.62
C TYR A 292 -3.49 22.85 -6.36
N GLU A 293 -3.72 22.27 -5.20
CA GLU A 293 -3.64 22.94 -3.91
C GLU A 293 -2.25 22.81 -3.25
N ASN A 294 -1.38 21.92 -3.73
CA ASN A 294 -0.06 21.70 -3.15
C ASN A 294 0.83 22.94 -3.36
N PRO A 295 1.25 23.63 -2.28
CA PRO A 295 2.06 24.85 -2.41
C PRO A 295 3.38 24.66 -3.14
N LEU A 296 3.99 23.47 -3.04
CA LEU A 296 5.26 23.17 -3.70
C LEU A 296 5.07 22.99 -5.21
N LEU A 297 3.98 22.35 -5.64
CA LEU A 297 3.64 22.20 -7.05
C LEU A 297 3.12 23.50 -7.66
N ILE A 298 2.40 24.32 -6.88
CA ILE A 298 1.99 25.67 -7.31
C ILE A 298 3.23 26.53 -7.67
N LYS A 299 4.31 26.46 -6.88
CA LYS A 299 5.58 27.15 -7.20
C LYS A 299 6.18 26.69 -8.53
N LEU A 300 5.95 25.44 -8.92
CA LEU A 300 6.40 24.88 -10.20
C LEU A 300 5.48 25.26 -11.37
N GLY A 301 4.32 25.88 -11.12
CA GLY A 301 3.35 26.26 -12.16
C GLY A 301 2.12 25.36 -12.26
N ALA A 302 1.80 24.55 -11.23
CA ALA A 302 0.70 23.58 -11.30
C ALA A 302 -0.68 24.22 -11.57
N ARG A 303 -0.85 25.52 -11.31
CA ARG A 303 -2.08 26.25 -11.67
C ARG A 303 -2.34 26.30 -13.18
N ASN A 304 -1.29 26.19 -13.98
CA ASN A 304 -1.37 26.21 -15.44
C ASN A 304 -1.37 24.79 -16.05
N PHE A 305 -1.21 23.77 -15.20
CA PHE A 305 -1.24 22.37 -15.58
C PHE A 305 -2.70 21.95 -15.81
N ARG A 306 -3.09 21.82 -17.08
CA ARG A 306 -4.46 21.43 -17.45
C ARG A 306 -4.48 19.94 -17.70
N PHE A 307 -5.21 19.23 -16.85
CA PHE A 307 -5.56 17.84 -17.08
C PHE A 307 -6.72 17.77 -18.08
N ASP A 308 -6.70 16.82 -19.00
CA ASP A 308 -7.82 16.62 -19.91
C ASP A 308 -8.96 15.91 -19.19
N ASP A 309 -9.79 16.73 -18.54
CA ASP A 309 -10.99 16.28 -17.86
C ASP A 309 -11.99 15.64 -18.84
N GLU A 310 -11.98 16.00 -20.13
CA GLU A 310 -12.87 15.41 -21.12
C GLU A 310 -12.46 13.97 -21.43
N ALA A 311 -11.19 13.73 -21.73
CA ALA A 311 -10.67 12.38 -21.94
C ALA A 311 -10.90 11.47 -20.72
N CYS A 312 -10.72 12.00 -19.50
CA CYS A 312 -10.96 11.21 -18.29
C CYS A 312 -12.44 11.02 -17.93
N SER A 313 -13.30 12.02 -18.18
CA SER A 313 -14.72 11.96 -17.82
C SER A 313 -15.55 11.07 -18.75
N ASN A 314 -15.06 10.83 -19.97
CA ASN A 314 -15.70 9.96 -20.95
C ASN A 314 -15.46 8.46 -20.71
N LEU A 315 -14.55 8.09 -19.79
CA LEU A 315 -14.23 6.69 -19.50
C LEU A 315 -14.96 6.20 -18.25
N THR A 316 -15.67 5.07 -18.38
CA THR A 316 -16.17 4.30 -17.22
C THR A 316 -15.01 3.62 -16.49
N TYR A 317 -15.20 3.29 -15.19
CA TYR A 317 -14.24 2.54 -14.37
C TYR A 317 -13.68 1.29 -15.11
N THR A 318 -14.58 0.55 -15.74
CA THR A 318 -14.26 -0.70 -16.43
C THR A 318 -13.41 -0.44 -17.68
N GLN A 319 -13.74 0.60 -18.45
CA GLN A 319 -12.97 1.01 -19.63
C GLN A 319 -11.55 1.49 -19.27
N GLN A 320 -11.37 2.17 -18.13
CA GLN A 320 -10.04 2.59 -17.64
C GLN A 320 -9.11 1.41 -17.34
N LEU A 321 -9.66 0.24 -16.97
CA LEU A 321 -8.94 -1.01 -16.79
C LEU A 321 -8.76 -1.82 -18.08
N GLY A 322 -9.31 -1.34 -19.20
CA GLY A 322 -9.39 -2.08 -20.46
C GLY A 322 -10.33 -3.29 -20.37
N THR A 323 -11.40 -3.19 -19.57
CA THR A 323 -12.30 -4.31 -19.24
C THR A 323 -13.76 -3.92 -19.40
N GLY A 324 -14.63 -4.86 -19.76
CA GLY A 324 -16.08 -4.60 -19.92
C GLY A 324 -16.54 -4.44 -21.38
N ILE A 325 -17.73 -3.84 -21.55
CA ILE A 325 -18.34 -3.62 -22.88
C ILE A 325 -17.41 -2.73 -23.69
N GLY A 326 -16.82 -3.29 -24.74
CA GLY A 326 -15.85 -2.62 -25.58
C GLY A 326 -14.43 -3.18 -25.55
N GLU A 327 -14.12 -4.28 -24.85
CA GLU A 327 -12.77 -4.92 -24.94
C GLU A 327 -12.43 -5.29 -26.39
N THR A 328 -13.41 -5.73 -27.19
CA THR A 328 -13.24 -5.97 -28.63
C THR A 328 -12.97 -4.68 -29.42
N GLU A 329 -13.54 -3.55 -29.01
CA GLU A 329 -13.34 -2.26 -29.66
C GLU A 329 -12.02 -1.61 -29.23
N LEU A 330 -11.64 -1.79 -27.97
CA LEU A 330 -10.33 -1.43 -27.44
C LEU A 330 -9.23 -2.25 -28.11
N GLN A 331 -9.42 -3.57 -28.23
CA GLN A 331 -8.55 -4.44 -29.03
C GLN A 331 -8.52 -3.98 -30.49
N ARG A 332 -9.65 -3.71 -31.13
CA ARG A 332 -9.67 -3.20 -32.51
C ARG A 332 -8.89 -1.88 -32.65
N ASN A 333 -9.04 -0.97 -31.70
CA ASN A 333 -8.40 0.35 -31.73
C ASN A 333 -6.92 0.34 -31.30
N LEU A 334 -6.48 -0.66 -30.54
CA LEU A 334 -5.11 -0.84 -30.04
C LEU A 334 -4.33 -1.97 -30.74
N CYS A 335 -5.01 -2.79 -31.55
CA CYS A 335 -4.42 -3.73 -32.51
C CYS A 335 -4.40 -3.06 -33.89
N ARG A 336 -3.92 -1.82 -33.96
CA ARG A 336 -3.60 -1.13 -35.23
C ARG A 336 -2.46 -1.88 -35.93
N ASP A 337 -2.31 -1.66 -37.23
CA ASP A 337 -1.17 -2.18 -38.00
C ASP A 337 0.16 -1.66 -37.43
N GLU A 338 0.17 -0.44 -36.88
CA GLU A 338 1.32 0.15 -36.20
C GLU A 338 1.18 0.09 -34.67
N PRO A 339 2.26 -0.21 -33.93
CA PRO A 339 2.21 -0.27 -32.48
C PRO A 339 2.03 1.12 -31.85
N LEU A 340 1.30 1.19 -30.75
CA LEU A 340 1.27 2.35 -29.86
C LEU A 340 2.64 2.49 -29.16
N ARG A 341 3.39 3.53 -29.50
CA ARG A 341 4.75 3.78 -28.99
C ARG A 341 4.70 4.62 -27.72
N ILE A 342 5.07 4.01 -26.59
CA ILE A 342 5.05 4.64 -25.27
C ILE A 342 6.47 4.77 -24.73
N MET A 343 6.89 5.98 -24.40
CA MET A 343 8.14 6.22 -23.66
C MET A 343 7.87 6.16 -22.15
N VAL A 344 8.65 5.36 -21.42
CA VAL A 344 8.50 5.20 -19.97
C VAL A 344 9.85 5.28 -19.27
N PRO A 345 9.98 6.03 -18.17
CA PRO A 345 11.23 6.06 -17.45
C PRO A 345 11.37 4.73 -16.70
N THR A 346 12.56 4.14 -16.74
CA THR A 346 12.81 2.83 -16.10
C THR A 346 12.54 2.81 -14.60
N CYS A 347 12.51 3.98 -13.95
CA CYS A 347 12.16 4.11 -12.54
C CYS A 347 10.66 3.97 -12.22
N ALA A 348 9.76 4.10 -13.21
CA ALA A 348 8.31 4.00 -13.02
C ALA A 348 7.84 2.53 -13.01
N ALA A 349 8.35 1.73 -12.06
CA ALA A 349 8.18 0.28 -12.05
C ALA A 349 6.71 -0.20 -12.11
N SER A 350 5.81 0.53 -11.46
CA SER A 350 4.37 0.26 -11.47
C SER A 350 3.76 0.51 -12.86
N SER A 351 4.08 1.63 -13.50
CA SER A 351 3.66 1.92 -14.87
C SER A 351 4.23 0.93 -15.87
N VAL A 352 5.51 0.56 -15.73
CA VAL A 352 6.14 -0.50 -16.53
C VAL A 352 5.38 -1.82 -16.37
N SER A 353 4.95 -2.16 -15.15
CA SER A 353 4.18 -3.38 -14.89
C SER A 353 2.82 -3.37 -15.58
N ILE A 354 2.11 -2.22 -15.58
CA ILE A 354 0.85 -2.06 -16.32
C ILE A 354 1.09 -2.25 -17.82
N LEU A 355 2.07 -1.56 -18.41
CA LEU A 355 2.37 -1.67 -19.84
C LEU A 355 2.77 -3.10 -20.24
N TYR A 356 3.52 -3.80 -19.38
CA TYR A 356 3.88 -5.19 -19.59
C TYR A 356 2.65 -6.10 -19.57
N TYR A 357 1.72 -5.89 -18.63
CA TYR A 357 0.45 -6.60 -18.59
C TYR A 357 -0.36 -6.39 -19.88
N LEU A 358 -0.52 -5.14 -20.30
CA LEU A 358 -1.27 -4.78 -21.50
C LEU A 358 -0.65 -5.39 -22.77
N LYS A 359 0.68 -5.34 -22.90
CA LYS A 359 1.40 -5.91 -24.05
C LYS A 359 1.36 -7.43 -24.08
N TYR A 360 1.83 -8.10 -23.03
CA TYR A 360 2.11 -9.54 -23.08
C TYR A 360 0.93 -10.41 -22.67
N PHE A 361 0.04 -9.90 -21.81
CA PHE A 361 -1.11 -10.68 -21.33
C PHE A 361 -2.40 -10.30 -22.05
N LYS A 362 -2.60 -9.01 -22.34
CA LYS A 362 -3.77 -8.55 -23.11
C LYS A 362 -3.55 -8.55 -24.62
N GLY A 363 -2.31 -8.71 -25.08
CA GLY A 363 -1.96 -8.80 -26.50
C GLY A 363 -2.12 -7.49 -27.27
N TYR A 364 -2.11 -6.35 -26.58
CA TYR A 364 -2.20 -5.04 -27.25
C TYR A 364 -0.91 -4.74 -28.02
N ASN A 365 -1.03 -4.13 -29.19
CA ASN A 365 0.09 -3.78 -30.05
C ASN A 365 0.80 -2.53 -29.48
N ILE A 366 1.58 -2.72 -28.42
CA ILE A 366 2.29 -1.65 -27.70
C ILE A 366 3.80 -1.85 -27.86
N GLU A 367 4.49 -0.79 -28.27
CA GLU A 367 5.94 -0.70 -28.23
C GLU A 367 6.34 0.20 -27.06
N VAL A 368 7.16 -0.31 -26.14
CA VAL A 368 7.59 0.44 -24.97
C VAL A 368 9.07 0.77 -25.08
N ASP A 369 9.39 2.05 -25.04
CA ASP A 369 10.75 2.55 -25.06
C ASP A 369 11.27 2.82 -23.64
N TYR A 370 12.26 2.04 -23.25
CA TYR A 370 12.91 2.07 -21.94
C TYR A 370 14.29 2.75 -21.96
N ARG A 371 14.67 3.42 -23.07
CA ARG A 371 16.01 4.02 -23.22
C ARG A 371 16.30 5.13 -22.22
N PHE A 372 15.25 5.68 -21.61
CA PHE A 372 15.33 6.82 -20.70
C PHE A 372 15.29 6.36 -19.25
N ALA A 373 16.30 6.75 -18.49
CA ALA A 373 16.32 6.55 -17.05
C ALA A 373 15.34 7.50 -16.34
N LEU A 374 15.14 8.68 -16.93
CA LEU A 374 14.58 9.85 -16.26
C LEU A 374 13.51 10.53 -17.13
N SER A 375 12.43 11.04 -16.51
CA SER A 375 11.33 11.72 -17.22
C SER A 375 11.77 12.96 -18.00
N LYS A 376 12.77 13.69 -17.51
CA LYS A 376 13.37 14.83 -18.20
C LYS A 376 14.02 14.43 -19.52
N GLU A 377 14.65 13.26 -19.58
CA GLU A 377 15.27 12.76 -20.82
C GLU A 377 14.21 12.45 -21.88
N ILE A 378 13.08 11.86 -21.45
CA ILE A 378 11.90 11.62 -22.29
C ILE A 378 11.41 12.93 -22.87
N LEU A 379 11.16 13.93 -22.01
CA LEU A 379 10.69 15.23 -22.49
C LEU A 379 11.73 15.85 -23.42
N ALA A 380 13.01 15.93 -23.05
CA ALA A 380 14.08 16.47 -23.90
C ALA A 380 14.11 15.81 -25.28
N HIS A 381 13.96 14.48 -25.34
CA HIS A 381 13.93 13.73 -26.58
C HIS A 381 12.67 14.01 -27.41
N SER A 382 11.49 13.99 -26.79
CA SER A 382 10.22 14.32 -27.45
C SER A 382 10.18 15.73 -28.03
N GLY A 383 10.93 16.67 -27.44
CA GLY A 383 11.05 18.03 -27.94
C GLY A 383 11.92 18.13 -29.19
N ASN A 384 13.09 17.52 -29.21
CA ASN A 384 14.07 17.86 -30.25
C ASN A 384 13.75 17.31 -31.66
N GLY A 385 12.65 16.57 -31.86
CA GLY A 385 12.29 15.98 -33.17
C GLY A 385 13.36 15.04 -33.73
N ILE A 386 14.28 14.57 -32.88
CA ILE A 386 15.44 13.79 -33.29
C ILE A 386 14.97 12.35 -33.54
N SER A 387 14.87 12.03 -34.83
CA SER A 387 14.62 10.71 -35.45
C SER A 387 13.16 10.23 -35.48
N GLY A 388 12.47 10.52 -36.60
CA GLY A 388 11.62 9.60 -37.38
C GLY A 388 10.36 8.99 -36.77
N THR A 389 10.23 8.91 -35.44
CA THR A 389 9.09 8.30 -34.75
C THR A 389 8.87 9.07 -33.45
N HIS A 390 7.93 10.02 -33.46
CA HIS A 390 7.42 10.62 -32.23
C HIS A 390 6.71 9.53 -31.42
N PRO A 391 6.85 9.53 -30.07
CA PRO A 391 6.03 8.65 -29.25
C PRO A 391 4.56 9.06 -29.37
N ASP A 392 3.66 8.10 -29.31
CA ASP A 392 2.21 8.35 -29.21
C ASP A 392 1.81 8.76 -27.79
N ALA A 393 2.59 8.34 -26.80
CA ALA A 393 2.42 8.76 -25.41
C ALA A 393 3.73 8.67 -24.64
N CYS A 394 3.82 9.39 -23.53
CA CYS A 394 4.95 9.31 -22.62
C CYS A 394 4.54 9.38 -21.16
N ILE A 395 5.27 8.68 -20.29
CA ILE A 395 5.06 8.72 -18.84
C ILE A 395 6.11 9.64 -18.23
N THR A 396 5.65 10.59 -17.44
CA THR A 396 6.50 11.57 -16.77
C THR A 396 6.04 11.79 -15.33
N VAL A 397 6.94 12.24 -14.45
CA VAL A 397 6.54 12.69 -13.12
C VAL A 397 5.95 14.10 -13.19
N ILE A 398 4.93 14.39 -12.38
CA ILE A 398 4.25 15.70 -12.37
C ILE A 398 5.24 16.84 -12.12
N ALA A 399 6.21 16.61 -11.22
CA ALA A 399 7.25 17.58 -10.90
C ALA A 399 8.03 18.06 -12.12
N THR A 400 8.23 17.18 -13.12
CA THR A 400 8.93 17.51 -14.37
C THR A 400 7.95 17.98 -15.44
N ALA A 401 6.74 17.40 -15.49
CA ALA A 401 5.72 17.76 -16.47
C ALA A 401 5.24 19.21 -16.33
N VAL A 402 5.04 19.68 -15.09
CA VAL A 402 4.44 21.00 -14.82
C VAL A 402 5.30 22.14 -15.38
N PRO A 403 6.61 22.28 -15.03
CA PRO A 403 7.44 23.37 -15.56
C PRO A 403 7.63 23.28 -17.08
N GLU A 404 7.76 22.06 -17.60
CA GLU A 404 8.01 21.82 -19.03
C GLU A 404 6.77 22.09 -19.89
N SER A 405 5.56 21.87 -19.36
CA SER A 405 4.31 22.13 -20.10
C SER A 405 4.17 23.60 -20.52
N GLU A 406 4.57 24.54 -19.67
CA GLU A 406 4.53 25.98 -19.97
C GLU A 406 5.57 26.37 -21.02
N ILE A 407 6.75 25.75 -20.98
CA ILE A 407 7.83 26.00 -21.93
C ILE A 407 7.48 25.39 -23.30
N ARG A 408 6.81 24.23 -23.31
CA ARG A 408 6.62 23.40 -24.52
C ARG A 408 5.31 23.61 -25.25
N LYS A 409 4.26 24.14 -24.59
CA LYS A 409 3.04 24.64 -25.29
C LYS A 409 3.39 25.53 -26.48
N LYS A 410 4.52 26.25 -26.41
CA LYS A 410 5.00 27.14 -27.48
C LYS A 410 5.81 26.47 -28.58
N ALA A 411 6.35 25.27 -28.36
CA ALA A 411 7.39 24.70 -29.21
C ALA A 411 6.99 23.42 -29.96
N TYR A 412 6.13 22.55 -29.40
CA TYR A 412 5.99 21.17 -29.90
C TYR A 412 4.56 20.61 -29.98
N GLY A 413 3.54 21.46 -29.87
CA GLY A 413 2.15 21.00 -29.69
C GLY A 413 1.85 20.65 -28.23
N GLU A 414 0.56 20.58 -27.89
CA GLU A 414 0.11 20.36 -26.52
C GLU A 414 0.27 18.88 -26.14
N PHE A 415 1.36 18.53 -25.43
CA PHE A 415 1.34 17.30 -24.63
C PHE A 415 0.21 17.42 -23.62
N LEU A 416 -0.75 16.52 -23.72
CA LEU A 416 -1.96 16.57 -22.93
C LEU A 416 -1.87 15.51 -21.82
N PRO A 417 -1.80 15.91 -20.55
CA PRO A 417 -1.86 14.94 -19.46
C PRO A 417 -3.28 14.36 -19.40
N VAL A 418 -3.40 13.09 -19.80
CA VAL A 418 -4.69 12.39 -19.95
C VAL A 418 -4.98 11.44 -18.80
N LEU A 419 -3.95 10.98 -18.08
CA LEU A 419 -4.09 9.96 -17.05
C LEU A 419 -3.04 10.15 -15.96
N LEU A 420 -3.42 10.10 -14.68
CA LEU A 420 -2.45 9.92 -13.60
C LEU A 420 -1.92 8.49 -13.69
N MET A 421 -0.65 8.23 -13.40
CA MET A 421 -0.11 6.86 -13.36
C MET A 421 0.18 6.47 -11.92
N PRO A 422 0.23 5.15 -11.60
CA PRO A 422 0.64 4.69 -10.29
C PRO A 422 1.92 5.38 -9.82
N GLN A 423 1.93 5.78 -8.57
CA GLN A 423 3.03 6.54 -7.99
C GLN A 423 4.25 5.65 -7.80
N THR A 424 5.45 6.23 -7.90
CA THR A 424 6.68 5.55 -7.51
C THR A 424 6.99 5.88 -6.05
N SER A 425 7.28 4.87 -5.24
CA SER A 425 7.61 5.08 -3.84
C SER A 425 8.98 5.73 -3.67
N MET A 426 9.09 6.59 -2.66
CA MET A 426 10.33 7.26 -2.27
C MET A 426 10.56 7.13 -0.78
N ARG A 427 11.84 7.06 -0.39
CA ARG A 427 12.28 6.91 0.99
C ARG A 427 13.53 7.73 1.25
N VAL A 428 13.71 8.11 2.52
CA VAL A 428 15.00 8.56 3.03
C VAL A 428 15.79 7.33 3.48
N VAL A 429 16.95 7.11 2.88
CA VAL A 429 17.85 5.99 3.17
C VAL A 429 19.15 6.53 3.77
N ALA A 430 19.68 5.86 4.78
CA ALA A 430 20.98 6.17 5.37
C ALA A 430 21.73 4.88 5.74
N PRO A 431 23.06 4.90 5.88
CA PRO A 431 23.80 3.73 6.33
C PRO A 431 23.37 3.29 7.74
N LEU A 432 23.32 1.98 7.97
CA LEU A 432 22.96 1.42 9.27
C LEU A 432 24.04 1.79 10.29
N ALA A 433 23.75 2.79 11.13
CA ALA A 433 24.65 3.26 12.18
C ALA A 433 23.97 3.11 13.55
N LYS A 434 24.76 3.00 14.64
CA LYS A 434 24.24 3.02 16.02
C LYS A 434 23.76 4.43 16.42
N ARG A 435 22.75 4.97 15.73
CA ARG A 435 22.21 6.32 15.97
C ARG A 435 20.92 6.28 16.76
N ARG A 436 20.67 7.36 17.51
CA ARG A 436 19.34 7.65 18.05
C ARG A 436 18.42 8.05 16.89
N ARG A 437 17.31 7.33 16.71
CA ARG A 437 16.35 7.56 15.61
C ARG A 437 15.91 9.03 15.44
N SER A 438 15.78 9.79 16.53
CA SER A 438 15.34 11.20 16.49
C SER A 438 16.39 12.17 15.93
N GLU A 439 17.68 11.84 15.97
CA GLU A 439 18.75 12.68 15.40
C GLU A 439 18.96 12.39 13.90
N ALA A 440 18.42 11.27 13.42
CA ALA A 440 18.73 10.74 12.11
C ALA A 440 18.20 11.58 10.95
N LEU A 441 17.07 12.27 11.09
CA LEU A 441 16.53 13.12 10.01
C LEU A 441 16.97 14.60 10.11
N GLY A 442 17.24 15.09 11.32
CA GLY A 442 17.40 16.52 11.57
C GLY A 442 18.78 17.12 11.27
N THR A 443 19.77 16.31 10.87
CA THR A 443 21.17 16.75 10.68
C THR A 443 21.88 16.02 9.55
N GLY A 444 22.99 16.58 9.06
CA GLY A 444 23.91 15.92 8.11
C GLY A 444 23.64 16.26 6.64
N GLN A 445 24.08 15.39 5.73
CA GLN A 445 24.00 15.64 4.29
C GLN A 445 22.80 14.89 3.68
N TYR A 446 22.09 15.55 2.77
CA TYR A 446 21.03 14.96 1.96
C TYR A 446 21.44 14.96 0.49
N GLY A 447 21.81 13.79 -0.02
CA GLY A 447 22.16 13.57 -1.43
C GLY A 447 20.94 13.19 -2.26
N PHE A 448 20.60 13.99 -3.26
CA PHE A 448 19.59 13.66 -4.29
C PHE A 448 19.75 14.63 -5.47
N LEU A 449 19.07 14.37 -6.60
CA LEU A 449 19.06 15.28 -7.74
C LEU A 449 18.34 16.59 -7.36
N ALA A 450 19.10 17.60 -6.94
CA ALA A 450 18.62 18.82 -6.31
C ALA A 450 18.36 19.97 -7.30
N GLU A 451 19.09 20.00 -8.41
CA GLU A 451 19.09 21.12 -9.37
C GLU A 451 18.01 20.98 -10.47
N GLU A 452 17.18 19.95 -10.38
CA GLU A 452 16.24 19.60 -11.44
C GLU A 452 14.84 19.38 -10.86
N SER A 453 13.80 19.66 -11.65
CA SER A 453 12.39 19.53 -11.26
C SER A 453 11.96 18.07 -11.07
N TRP A 454 12.44 17.47 -9.99
CA TRP A 454 12.21 16.08 -9.60
C TRP A 454 11.26 15.96 -8.42
N CYS A 455 10.84 14.72 -8.15
CA CYS A 455 10.11 14.41 -6.93
C CYS A 455 10.99 14.51 -5.67
N SER A 456 12.31 14.27 -5.75
CA SER A 456 13.21 14.31 -4.59
C SER A 456 13.31 15.67 -3.90
N PRO A 457 13.52 16.79 -4.62
CA PRO A 457 13.47 18.13 -4.03
C PRO A 457 12.11 18.45 -3.40
N LEU A 458 11.01 18.11 -4.08
CA LEU A 458 9.66 18.32 -3.54
C LEU A 458 9.45 17.53 -2.25
N TYR A 459 9.91 16.27 -2.21
CA TYR A 459 9.81 15.46 -1.00
C TYR A 459 10.66 16.05 0.14
N PHE A 460 11.86 16.54 -0.16
CA PHE A 460 12.69 17.22 0.82
C PHE A 460 12.02 18.51 1.35
N GLU A 461 11.47 19.34 0.47
CA GLU A 461 10.75 20.57 0.84
C GLU A 461 9.53 20.26 1.70
N ASP A 462 8.80 19.18 1.43
CA ASP A 462 7.69 18.73 2.28
C ASP A 462 8.17 18.28 3.66
N LEU A 463 9.29 17.56 3.75
CA LEU A 463 9.91 17.20 5.03
C LEU A 463 10.33 18.44 5.83
N VAL A 464 10.81 19.49 5.14
CA VAL A 464 11.13 20.79 5.75
C VAL A 464 9.88 21.52 6.21
N ALA A 465 8.85 21.62 5.37
CA ALA A 465 7.60 22.32 5.66
C ALA A 465 6.88 21.71 6.88
N ARG A 466 7.02 20.40 7.09
CA ARG A 466 6.47 19.69 8.25
C ARG A 466 7.32 19.79 9.52
N GLY A 467 8.48 20.46 9.46
CA GLY A 467 9.44 20.53 10.56
C GLY A 467 10.14 19.21 10.86
N THR A 468 10.07 18.23 9.95
CA THR A 468 10.77 16.93 10.09
C THR A 468 12.27 17.09 9.83
N VAL A 469 12.62 17.94 8.87
CA VAL A 469 13.99 18.33 8.55
C VAL A 469 14.16 19.80 8.89
N ASN A 470 15.25 20.14 9.59
CA ASN A 470 15.62 21.53 9.81
C ASN A 470 16.62 21.98 8.73
N PRO A 471 16.22 22.86 7.80
CA PRO A 471 17.05 23.25 6.66
C PRO A 471 18.36 23.93 7.09
N SER A 472 18.44 24.56 8.26
CA SER A 472 19.68 25.19 8.74
C SER A 472 20.69 24.21 9.31
N LYS A 473 20.31 22.95 9.54
CA LYS A 473 21.15 21.90 10.12
C LYS A 473 21.54 20.81 9.13
N VAL A 474 21.12 20.95 7.87
CA VAL A 474 21.36 19.97 6.82
C VAL A 474 22.02 20.63 5.63
N LYS A 475 22.85 19.86 4.92
CA LYS A 475 23.46 20.25 3.66
C LYS A 475 22.82 19.43 2.54
N VAL A 476 22.19 20.09 1.57
CA VAL A 476 21.71 19.41 0.35
C VAL A 476 22.90 19.26 -0.60
N VAL A 477 23.06 18.08 -1.19
CA VAL A 477 24.10 17.75 -2.15
C VAL A 477 23.42 17.23 -3.41
N ASN A 478 23.66 17.90 -4.55
CA ASN A 478 23.16 17.44 -5.84
C ASN A 478 23.88 16.14 -6.21
N MET A 479 23.14 15.04 -6.32
CA MET A 479 23.74 13.71 -6.47
C MET A 479 22.79 12.74 -7.19
N PRO A 480 23.22 12.08 -8.28
CA PRO A 480 22.43 11.06 -8.94
C PRO A 480 22.32 9.79 -8.07
N PRO A 481 21.30 8.94 -8.30
CA PRO A 481 21.03 7.78 -7.44
C PRO A 481 22.15 6.76 -7.37
N ASP A 482 22.91 6.57 -8.44
CA ASP A 482 24.03 5.63 -8.52
C ASP A 482 25.22 6.12 -7.71
N GLU A 483 25.54 7.42 -7.76
CA GLU A 483 26.53 8.05 -6.90
C GLU A 483 26.11 8.02 -5.42
N ALA A 484 24.85 8.36 -5.14
CA ALA A 484 24.30 8.27 -3.79
C ALA A 484 24.37 6.84 -3.24
N SER A 485 24.04 5.84 -4.06
CA SER A 485 24.14 4.43 -3.67
C SER A 485 25.58 3.98 -3.41
N ALA A 486 26.55 4.50 -4.17
CA ALA A 486 27.97 4.21 -3.95
C ALA A 486 28.45 4.76 -2.60
N LEU A 487 28.15 6.03 -2.29
CA LEU A 487 28.54 6.66 -1.03
C LEU A 487 27.78 6.08 0.19
N LEU A 488 26.52 5.69 0.01
CA LEU A 488 25.77 4.96 1.03
C LEU A 488 26.44 3.61 1.35
N ALA A 489 26.96 2.91 0.33
CA ALA A 489 27.67 1.64 0.51
C ALA A 489 29.01 1.79 1.24
N GLU A 490 29.66 2.95 1.14
CA GLU A 490 30.86 3.29 1.92
C GLU A 490 30.55 3.50 3.41
N GLY A 491 29.27 3.65 3.75
CA GLY A 491 28.82 3.71 5.13
C GLY A 491 29.02 5.07 5.80
N ASP A 492 29.16 6.17 5.03
CA ASP A 492 29.27 7.51 5.61
C ASP A 492 28.02 7.82 6.44
N PRO A 493 28.15 7.86 7.78
CA PRO A 493 26.98 8.09 8.61
C PRO A 493 26.41 9.49 8.33
N SER A 494 27.20 10.48 7.92
CA SER A 494 26.72 11.84 7.67
C SER A 494 25.68 11.90 6.54
N LEU A 495 25.78 10.99 5.56
CA LEU A 495 24.98 10.95 4.35
C LEU A 495 23.60 10.34 4.59
N LYS A 496 22.60 10.97 4.00
CA LYS A 496 21.23 10.49 3.78
C LYS A 496 20.92 10.71 2.33
N SER A 497 20.08 9.87 1.75
CA SER A 497 19.65 10.07 0.37
C SER A 497 18.15 9.89 0.23
N ILE A 498 17.54 10.75 -0.58
CA ILE A 498 16.15 10.62 -1.00
C ILE A 498 16.14 9.90 -2.34
N ILE A 499 15.77 8.61 -2.31
CA ILE A 499 15.84 7.75 -3.48
C ILE A 499 14.50 7.03 -3.69
N TRP A 500 14.14 6.83 -4.95
CA TRP A 500 12.95 6.11 -5.39
C TRP A 500 13.19 4.60 -5.51
N PHE A 501 12.09 3.84 -5.61
CA PHE A 501 12.13 2.41 -5.92
C PHE A 501 12.66 2.16 -7.35
N PRO A 502 13.55 1.20 -7.60
CA PRO A 502 13.99 0.13 -6.68
C PRO A 502 15.23 0.47 -5.85
N ASN A 503 15.86 1.61 -6.10
CA ASN A 503 17.16 1.94 -5.55
C ASN A 503 17.15 2.04 -4.01
N HIS A 504 16.06 2.54 -3.40
CA HIS A 504 16.00 2.59 -1.93
C HIS A 504 16.03 1.19 -1.30
N ASN A 505 15.33 0.20 -1.89
CA ASN A 505 15.36 -1.17 -1.41
C ASN A 505 16.72 -1.84 -1.69
N PHE A 506 17.34 -1.55 -2.83
CA PHE A 506 18.67 -2.07 -3.14
C PHE A 506 19.70 -1.61 -2.12
N ASN A 507 19.63 -0.36 -1.65
CA ASN A 507 20.54 0.11 -0.62
C ASN A 507 20.34 -0.60 0.72
N VAL A 508 19.09 -0.89 1.10
CA VAL A 508 18.80 -1.67 2.32
C VAL A 508 19.29 -3.12 2.18
N LEU A 509 19.05 -3.75 1.03
CA LEU A 509 19.42 -5.15 0.81
C LEU A 509 20.93 -5.36 0.64
N PHE A 510 21.61 -4.50 -0.12
CA PHE A 510 22.99 -4.74 -0.56
C PHE A 510 24.01 -3.81 0.10
N ASN A 511 23.61 -2.62 0.54
CA ASN A 511 24.53 -1.58 1.04
C ASN A 511 24.41 -1.35 2.55
N ARG A 512 23.82 -2.30 3.30
CA ARG A 512 23.63 -2.22 4.76
C ARG A 512 23.05 -0.88 5.21
N CYS A 513 22.05 -0.41 4.48
CA CYS A 513 21.33 0.82 4.83
C CYS A 513 20.04 0.51 5.59
N GLU A 514 19.46 1.54 6.19
CA GLU A 514 18.13 1.52 6.78
C GLU A 514 17.26 2.64 6.23
N TYR A 515 15.93 2.46 6.29
CA TYR A 515 15.00 3.56 6.07
C TYR A 515 14.97 4.43 7.31
N LEU A 516 15.07 5.75 7.12
CA LEU A 516 14.86 6.69 8.20
C LEU A 516 13.37 7.00 8.29
N SER A 517 12.77 6.69 9.44
CA SER A 517 11.33 6.85 9.58
C SER A 517 10.88 8.30 9.60
N THR A 518 10.03 8.65 8.66
CA THR A 518 9.36 9.95 8.59
C THR A 518 8.00 9.85 9.30
N PRO A 519 7.45 10.96 9.84
CA PRO A 519 6.14 10.96 10.52
C PRO A 519 4.95 10.48 9.68
N ARG A 520 5.17 10.20 8.39
CA ARG A 520 4.18 9.70 7.43
C ARG A 520 4.72 8.54 6.59
N ASP A 521 5.58 7.66 7.11
CA ASP A 521 5.99 6.46 6.35
C ASP A 521 4.81 5.57 5.90
N ASP A 522 3.67 5.71 6.57
CA ASP A 522 2.38 5.12 6.21
C ASP A 522 1.66 5.83 5.05
N ILE A 523 1.95 7.11 4.83
CA ILE A 523 1.50 7.88 3.67
C ILE A 523 2.74 8.12 2.81
N ASN A 524 3.10 7.09 2.02
CA ASN A 524 4.08 7.18 0.93
C ASN A 524 4.06 8.60 0.36
N TYR A 525 5.15 9.35 0.44
CA TYR A 525 5.14 10.66 -0.23
C TYR A 525 4.92 10.41 -1.71
N GLN A 526 3.77 10.89 -2.16
CA GLN A 526 3.14 10.49 -3.39
C GLN A 526 3.76 11.31 -4.53
N GLY A 527 4.89 10.84 -5.05
CA GLY A 527 5.41 11.31 -6.33
C GLY A 527 4.43 10.91 -7.43
N LEU A 528 3.45 11.76 -7.69
CA LEU A 528 2.45 11.51 -8.72
C LEU A 528 3.12 11.45 -10.09
N CYS A 529 2.88 10.35 -10.79
CA CYS A 529 3.24 10.18 -12.20
C CYS A 529 2.03 10.55 -13.06
N THR A 530 2.29 11.01 -14.28
CA THR A 530 1.29 11.34 -15.30
C THR A 530 1.68 10.70 -16.62
N LEU A 531 0.70 10.16 -17.32
CA LEU A 531 0.76 9.85 -18.74
C LEU A 531 0.36 11.11 -19.51
N GLY A 532 1.27 11.62 -20.35
CA GLY A 532 0.99 12.60 -21.37
C GLY A 532 0.83 11.92 -22.72
N VAL A 533 -0.17 12.33 -23.50
CA VAL A 533 -0.35 11.96 -24.92
C VAL A 533 0.10 13.13 -25.77
#